data_AF-A0A7Y5W9D8-F1
#
_entry.id   AF-A0A7Y5W9D8-F1
#
_cell.length_a   1.000
_cell.length_b   1.000
_cell.length_c   1.000
_cell.angle_alpha   90.00
_cell.angle_beta   90.00
_cell.angle_gamma   90.00
#
_symmetry.space_group_name_H-M   'P 1'
#
loop_
_entity.id
_entity.type
_entity.pdbx_description
1 polymer ?
#
loop_
_entity_poly.entity_id
_entity_poly.type
_entity_poly.pdbx_seq_one_letter_code
_entity_poly.pdbx_strand_id
1 'polypeptide(L)'
;MVRNLFAAAAVVGLAGSALASVTLNAAITADDYFTAFISTSPTLQGVSFLSAENYFINHFGSAVLPEAGTYYLHVIAGDRGNQRMFIGDFTLDSPDATFLNGTQSLLTNTADWSVSSEGLGLNMVQPVVQPSGWGAPGPGISPNASYLWHPQQPTIAYFSTPITVVPAPGYLAAGLLGLATLARRSRR
;
A
#
# COMPACT_ATOMS: atom_id res chain seq x y z
N MET A 1 -47.08 24.62 44.35
CA MET A 1 -45.80 23.88 44.24
C MET A 1 -45.72 23.31 42.84
N VAL A 2 -44.87 23.88 41.97
CA VAL A 2 -44.64 23.39 40.61
C VAL A 2 -43.25 22.77 40.59
N ARG A 3 -43.16 21.46 40.34
CA ARG A 3 -41.91 20.70 40.44
C ARG A 3 -41.30 20.60 39.05
N ASN A 4 -40.30 21.43 38.77
CA ASN A 4 -39.49 21.37 37.56
C ASN A 4 -38.75 20.02 37.49
N LEU A 5 -39.06 19.22 36.48
CA LEU A 5 -38.28 18.04 36.10
C LEU A 5 -37.27 18.48 35.03
N PHE A 6 -36.02 18.64 35.42
CA PHE A 6 -34.91 18.76 34.47
C PHE A 6 -34.58 17.38 33.93
N ALA A 7 -34.80 17.15 32.64
CA ALA A 7 -34.32 15.97 31.93
C ALA A 7 -32.84 16.20 31.57
N ALA A 8 -31.95 15.37 32.13
CA ALA A 8 -30.55 15.33 31.71
C ALA A 8 -30.43 14.50 30.43
N ALA A 9 -30.20 15.17 29.29
CA ALA A 9 -29.84 14.51 28.05
C ALA A 9 -28.36 14.06 28.13
N ALA A 10 -28.12 12.75 28.19
CA ALA A 10 -26.78 12.20 28.06
C ALA A 10 -26.39 12.20 26.57
N VAL A 11 -25.50 13.10 26.18
CA VAL A 11 -24.86 13.07 24.85
C VAL A 11 -23.86 11.91 24.85
N VAL A 12 -24.20 10.82 24.17
CA VAL A 12 -23.24 9.77 23.85
C VAL A 12 -22.37 10.29 22.71
N GLY A 13 -21.18 10.78 23.05
CA GLY A 13 -20.17 11.12 22.05
C GLY A 13 -19.74 9.83 21.34
N LEU A 14 -20.07 9.71 20.06
CA LEU A 14 -19.41 8.76 19.17
C LEU A 14 -17.96 9.24 19.03
N ALA A 15 -17.07 8.71 19.86
CA ALA A 15 -15.64 8.84 19.62
C ALA A 15 -15.34 8.07 18.32
N GLY A 16 -15.26 8.79 17.20
CA GLY A 16 -14.73 8.23 15.97
C GLY A 16 -13.29 7.79 16.25
N SER A 17 -13.05 6.48 16.22
CA SER A 17 -11.69 5.94 16.20
C SER A 17 -11.01 6.52 14.96
N ALA A 18 -10.06 7.43 15.17
CA ALA A 18 -9.14 7.83 14.12
C ALA A 18 -8.43 6.55 13.64
N LEU A 19 -8.65 6.16 12.38
CA LEU A 19 -7.89 5.08 11.77
C LEU A 19 -6.42 5.51 11.76
N ALA A 20 -5.52 4.63 12.19
CA ALA A 20 -4.10 4.87 11.98
C ALA A 20 -3.83 4.78 10.48
N SER A 21 -3.34 5.87 9.88
CA SER A 21 -2.91 5.87 8.49
C SER A 21 -1.67 4.98 8.34
N VAL A 22 -1.56 4.26 7.23
CA VAL A 22 -0.39 3.43 6.93
C VAL A 22 0.52 4.15 5.95
N THR A 23 1.83 4.12 6.18
CA THR A 23 2.83 4.63 5.25
C THR A 23 3.43 3.48 4.46
N LEU A 24 3.30 3.54 3.13
CA LEU A 24 4.12 2.77 2.20
C LEU A 24 5.44 3.52 2.01
N ASN A 25 6.56 2.84 2.19
CA ASN A 25 7.88 3.29 1.77
C ASN A 25 8.38 2.43 0.62
N ALA A 26 9.06 3.05 -0.34
CA ALA A 26 9.56 2.39 -1.54
C ALA A 26 10.99 2.82 -1.85
N ALA A 27 11.82 1.84 -2.23
CA ALA A 27 13.05 2.04 -2.98
C ALA A 27 12.86 1.38 -4.35
N ILE A 28 12.99 2.15 -5.43
CA ILE A 28 12.69 1.70 -6.79
C ILE A 28 13.81 2.16 -7.73
N THR A 29 14.14 1.31 -8.70
CA THR A 29 14.82 1.73 -9.93
C THR A 29 14.23 1.00 -11.13
N ALA A 30 14.34 1.62 -12.30
CA ALA A 30 13.94 1.04 -13.57
C ALA A 30 14.88 1.51 -14.66
N ASP A 31 14.92 0.75 -15.75
CA ASP A 31 15.59 1.13 -16.99
C ASP A 31 14.54 1.33 -18.08
N ASP A 32 14.28 2.54 -18.56
CA ASP A 32 14.97 3.82 -18.30
C ASP A 32 14.30 4.71 -17.24
N TYR A 33 12.98 4.59 -17.10
CA TYR A 33 12.19 5.49 -16.26
C TYR A 33 11.01 4.77 -15.61
N PHE A 34 10.50 5.35 -14.54
CA PHE A 34 9.27 4.86 -13.90
C PHE A 34 8.45 5.97 -13.28
N THR A 35 7.18 5.67 -13.03
CA THR A 35 6.36 6.38 -12.06
C THR A 35 5.56 5.38 -11.23
N ALA A 36 5.57 5.58 -9.92
CA ALA A 36 4.86 4.76 -8.94
C ALA A 36 3.64 5.52 -8.40
N PHE A 37 2.55 4.78 -8.26
CA PHE A 37 1.24 5.30 -7.88
C PHE A 37 0.61 4.45 -6.79
N ILE A 38 -0.25 5.10 -6.00
CA ILE A 38 -1.24 4.42 -5.16
C ILE A 38 -2.62 4.68 -5.74
N SER A 39 -3.38 3.61 -5.93
CA SER A 39 -4.75 3.64 -6.42
C SER A 39 -5.67 2.81 -5.53
N THR A 40 -6.95 3.17 -5.46
CA THR A 40 -8.00 2.30 -4.89
C THR A 40 -8.66 1.40 -5.94
N SER A 41 -8.16 1.43 -7.19
CA SER A 41 -8.65 0.62 -8.30
C SER A 41 -7.50 -0.11 -9.01
N PRO A 42 -7.71 -1.40 -9.39
CA PRO A 42 -6.71 -2.14 -10.15
C PRO A 42 -6.53 -1.63 -11.59
N THR A 43 -7.50 -0.87 -12.11
CA THR A 43 -7.54 -0.42 -13.52
C THR A 43 -7.27 1.07 -13.70
N LEU A 44 -7.23 1.83 -12.60
CA LEU A 44 -6.93 3.26 -12.64
C LEU A 44 -5.56 3.53 -12.04
N GLN A 45 -4.85 4.48 -12.64
CA GLN A 45 -3.48 4.87 -12.28
C GLN A 45 -3.38 5.35 -10.82
N GLY A 46 -4.31 6.17 -10.35
CA GLY A 46 -4.27 6.71 -8.98
C GLY A 46 -3.35 7.92 -8.83
N VAL A 47 -2.80 8.12 -7.63
CA VAL A 47 -1.98 9.28 -7.26
C VAL A 47 -0.51 8.92 -7.29
N SER A 48 0.29 9.70 -8.03
CA SER A 48 1.75 9.52 -8.10
C SER A 48 2.42 9.91 -6.80
N PHE A 49 3.40 9.13 -6.36
CA PHE A 49 4.21 9.45 -5.17
C PHE A 49 5.72 9.37 -5.41
N LEU A 50 6.17 8.77 -6.52
CA LEU A 50 7.59 8.67 -6.86
C LEU A 50 7.76 8.54 -8.38
N SER A 51 8.70 9.27 -8.97
CA SER A 51 9.04 9.17 -10.39
C SER A 51 10.51 9.49 -10.64
N ALA A 52 11.10 8.86 -11.65
CA ALA A 52 12.47 9.16 -12.09
C ALA A 52 12.68 8.78 -13.55
N GLU A 53 13.69 9.38 -14.19
CA GLU A 53 14.08 9.12 -15.58
C GLU A 53 15.52 8.60 -15.74
N ASN A 54 16.13 8.06 -14.69
CA ASN A 54 17.51 7.59 -14.73
C ASN A 54 17.63 6.16 -14.18
N TYR A 55 18.16 5.28 -15.01
CA TYR A 55 18.71 4.00 -14.59
C TYR A 55 19.98 4.19 -13.73
N PHE A 56 20.36 3.17 -12.96
CA PHE A 56 21.49 3.08 -12.01
C PHE A 56 21.37 3.79 -10.67
N ILE A 57 20.35 4.62 -10.48
CA ILE A 57 20.12 5.29 -9.19
C ILE A 57 18.83 4.73 -8.59
N ASN A 58 18.92 4.28 -7.34
CA ASN A 58 17.73 3.92 -6.57
C ASN A 58 17.07 5.20 -6.06
N HIS A 59 15.77 5.28 -6.24
CA HIS A 59 14.95 6.39 -5.81
C HIS A 59 14.07 5.97 -4.65
N PHE A 60 13.93 6.87 -3.68
CA PHE A 60 13.19 6.64 -2.45
C PHE A 60 11.97 7.55 -2.39
N GLY A 61 10.84 7.00 -1.96
CA GLY A 61 9.61 7.75 -1.80
C GLY A 61 8.66 7.07 -0.83
N SER A 62 7.61 7.78 -0.45
CA SER A 62 6.57 7.24 0.41
C SER A 62 5.19 7.77 0.01
N ALA A 63 4.17 7.00 0.38
CA ALA A 63 2.76 7.35 0.20
C ALA A 63 1.97 6.99 1.45
N VAL A 64 0.96 7.78 1.77
CA VAL A 64 0.05 7.54 2.90
C VAL A 64 -1.21 6.85 2.38
N LEU A 65 -1.60 5.76 3.03
CA LEU A 65 -2.86 5.04 2.85
C LEU A 65 -3.79 5.48 4.01
N PRO A 66 -4.72 6.42 3.77
CA PRO A 66 -5.38 7.14 4.86
C PRO A 66 -6.45 6.31 5.58
N GLU A 67 -7.03 5.31 4.91
CA GLU A 67 -8.17 4.55 5.41
C GLU A 67 -7.99 3.06 5.17
N ALA A 68 -8.74 2.23 5.89
CA ALA A 68 -8.82 0.81 5.65
C ALA A 68 -9.45 0.52 4.28
N GLY A 69 -8.98 -0.52 3.61
CA GLY A 69 -9.44 -0.88 2.27
C GLY A 69 -8.37 -1.58 1.46
N THR A 70 -8.67 -1.82 0.19
CA THR A 70 -7.72 -2.35 -0.78
C THR A 70 -7.15 -1.20 -1.59
N TYR A 71 -5.82 -1.13 -1.60
CA TYR A 71 -5.06 -0.26 -2.48
C TYR A 71 -4.29 -1.11 -3.48
N TYR A 72 -3.80 -0.46 -4.52
CA TYR A 72 -2.95 -1.03 -5.55
C TYR A 72 -1.72 -0.15 -5.67
N LEU A 73 -0.57 -0.75 -5.45
CA LEU A 73 0.70 -0.17 -5.82
C LEU A 73 0.92 -0.46 -7.30
N HIS A 74 0.84 0.60 -8.10
CA HIS A 74 1.11 0.52 -9.53
C HIS A 74 2.48 1.11 -9.82
N VAL A 75 3.26 0.45 -10.67
CA VAL A 75 4.51 1.00 -11.22
C VAL A 75 4.42 0.91 -12.73
N ILE A 76 4.43 2.07 -13.38
CA ILE A 76 4.52 2.17 -14.83
C ILE A 76 5.99 2.43 -15.15
N ALA A 77 6.65 1.44 -15.73
CA ALA A 77 8.04 1.53 -16.14
C ALA A 77 8.13 1.59 -17.66
N GLY A 78 9.07 2.37 -18.19
CA GLY A 78 9.28 2.49 -19.62
C GLY A 78 10.74 2.39 -20.02
N ASP A 79 10.96 1.74 -21.15
CA ASP A 79 12.23 1.50 -21.82
C ASP A 79 12.31 2.40 -23.06
N ARG A 80 13.39 3.19 -23.17
CA ARG A 80 13.76 4.03 -24.32
C ARG A 80 14.84 3.36 -25.19
N GLY A 81 15.31 2.18 -24.79
CA GLY A 81 16.36 1.41 -25.47
C GLY A 81 15.98 -0.06 -25.70
N ASN A 82 16.97 -0.94 -25.49
CA ASN A 82 16.82 -2.40 -25.61
C ASN A 82 16.94 -3.12 -24.26
N GLN A 83 17.20 -2.37 -23.20
CA GLN A 83 17.49 -2.85 -21.86
C GLN A 83 16.35 -2.37 -20.98
N ARG A 84 15.63 -3.32 -20.37
CA ARG A 84 14.43 -3.02 -19.62
C ARG A 84 14.36 -3.83 -18.35
N MET A 85 14.14 -3.13 -17.25
CA MET A 85 13.97 -3.76 -15.96
C MET A 85 13.20 -2.85 -15.02
N PHE A 86 12.54 -3.47 -14.05
CA PHE A 86 12.03 -2.84 -12.86
C PHE A 86 12.44 -3.68 -11.65
N ILE A 87 12.98 -3.04 -10.62
CA ILE A 87 13.33 -3.66 -9.34
C ILE A 87 12.95 -2.74 -8.20
N GLY A 88 12.54 -3.32 -7.07
CA GLY A 88 12.15 -2.52 -5.92
C GLY A 88 12.05 -3.30 -4.61
N ASP A 89 12.04 -2.54 -3.54
CA ASP A 89 11.92 -2.95 -2.15
C ASP A 89 10.91 -2.04 -1.45
N PHE A 90 9.88 -2.62 -0.85
CA PHE A 90 8.70 -1.92 -0.37
C PHE A 90 8.39 -2.34 1.06
N THR A 91 8.06 -1.38 1.92
CA THR A 91 7.68 -1.64 3.31
C THR A 91 6.44 -0.88 3.72
N LEU A 92 5.64 -1.49 4.60
CA LEU A 92 4.50 -0.87 5.27
C LEU A 92 4.89 -0.67 6.75
N ASP A 93 4.59 0.49 7.31
CA ASP A 93 4.95 0.84 8.69
C ASP A 93 3.96 0.33 9.75
N SER A 94 2.90 -0.36 9.32
CA SER A 94 1.80 -0.81 10.18
C SER A 94 1.54 -2.32 10.03
N PRO A 95 1.32 -3.04 11.14
CA PRO A 95 0.89 -4.45 11.09
C PRO A 95 -0.54 -4.62 10.58
N ASP A 96 -1.33 -3.54 10.54
CA ASP A 96 -2.70 -3.55 9.99
C ASP A 96 -2.70 -3.49 8.46
N ALA A 97 -1.54 -3.52 7.82
CA ALA A 97 -1.44 -3.61 6.37
C ALA A 97 -0.51 -4.72 5.90
N THR A 98 -0.87 -5.31 4.78
CA THR A 98 -0.09 -6.37 4.14
C THR A 98 -0.08 -6.22 2.62
N PHE A 99 1.04 -6.57 2.01
CA PHE A 99 1.11 -6.83 0.57
C PHE A 99 0.43 -8.15 0.21
N LEU A 100 0.37 -8.48 -1.09
CA LEU A 100 -0.16 -9.75 -1.59
C LEU A 100 0.47 -10.99 -0.92
N ASN A 101 1.76 -10.90 -0.56
CA ASN A 101 2.47 -11.98 0.14
C ASN A 101 2.08 -12.15 1.63
N GLY A 102 1.15 -11.33 2.13
CA GLY A 102 0.67 -11.39 3.51
C GLY A 102 1.60 -10.74 4.55
N THR A 103 2.62 -10.00 4.14
CA THR A 103 3.60 -9.38 5.05
C THR A 103 3.68 -7.85 4.87
N GLN A 104 4.40 -7.17 5.76
CA GLN A 104 4.71 -5.73 5.64
C GLN A 104 5.91 -5.43 4.72
N SER A 105 6.52 -6.43 4.08
CA SER A 105 7.68 -6.24 3.22
C SER A 105 7.53 -6.96 1.90
N LEU A 106 7.76 -6.27 0.80
CA LEU A 106 7.64 -6.83 -0.53
C LEU A 106 8.87 -6.47 -1.35
N LEU A 107 9.51 -7.49 -1.89
CA LEU A 107 10.52 -7.34 -2.93
C LEU A 107 9.86 -7.57 -4.29
N THR A 108 10.41 -6.98 -5.35
CA THR A 108 10.05 -7.41 -6.70
C THR A 108 10.37 -8.89 -6.88
N ASN A 109 9.35 -9.66 -7.21
CA ASN A 109 9.41 -11.09 -7.48
C ASN A 109 8.26 -11.49 -8.43
N THR A 110 8.28 -12.70 -8.98
CA THR A 110 7.32 -13.13 -10.01
C THR A 110 5.98 -13.62 -9.47
N ALA A 111 5.86 -13.87 -8.17
CA ALA A 111 4.67 -14.42 -7.55
C ALA A 111 3.71 -13.32 -7.06
N ASP A 112 4.26 -12.23 -6.52
CA ASP A 112 3.49 -11.17 -5.85
C ASP A 112 3.25 -9.94 -6.73
N TRP A 113 3.76 -9.96 -7.95
CA TRP A 113 3.59 -8.91 -8.93
C TRP A 113 2.89 -9.45 -10.17
N SER A 114 2.06 -8.60 -10.76
CA SER A 114 1.46 -8.80 -12.07
C SER A 114 1.90 -7.68 -13.00
N VAL A 115 1.93 -7.93 -14.30
CA VAL A 115 2.35 -6.95 -15.31
C VAL A 115 1.51 -7.04 -16.57
N SER A 116 1.30 -5.91 -17.24
CA SER A 116 0.66 -5.82 -18.55
C SER A 116 1.49 -4.98 -19.52
N SER A 117 1.33 -5.23 -20.82
CA SER A 117 1.83 -4.39 -21.92
C SER A 117 0.77 -3.42 -22.46
N GLU A 118 -0.50 -3.56 -22.05
CA GLU A 118 -1.65 -2.86 -22.63
C GLU A 118 -2.26 -1.80 -21.70
N GLY A 119 -2.01 -1.93 -20.39
CA GLY A 119 -2.48 -1.00 -19.38
C GLY A 119 -2.80 -1.66 -18.04
N LEU A 120 -3.06 -0.85 -17.03
CA LEU A 120 -3.39 -1.34 -15.68
C LEU A 120 -4.69 -2.16 -15.70
N GLY A 121 -4.62 -3.36 -15.12
CA GLY A 121 -5.75 -4.28 -15.02
C GLY A 121 -6.20 -4.93 -16.33
N LEU A 122 -5.46 -4.75 -17.43
CA LEU A 122 -5.74 -5.35 -18.73
C LEU A 122 -4.77 -6.49 -18.99
N ASN A 123 -5.28 -7.70 -19.28
CA ASN A 123 -4.46 -8.86 -19.67
C ASN A 123 -3.22 -9.07 -18.78
N MET A 124 -3.39 -8.89 -17.47
CA MET A 124 -2.30 -9.00 -16.49
C MET A 124 -1.74 -10.42 -16.49
N VAL A 125 -0.42 -10.53 -16.64
CA VAL A 125 0.33 -11.78 -16.60
C VAL A 125 1.37 -11.75 -15.48
N GLN A 126 1.97 -12.90 -15.17
CA GLN A 126 3.16 -12.91 -14.31
C GLN A 126 4.35 -12.30 -15.05
N PRO A 127 5.13 -11.43 -14.38
CA PRO A 127 6.39 -10.95 -14.93
C PRO A 127 7.42 -12.07 -14.98
N VAL A 128 8.45 -11.86 -15.80
CA VAL A 128 9.63 -12.72 -15.86
C VAL A 128 10.83 -12.02 -15.24
N VAL A 129 11.72 -12.80 -14.65
CA VAL A 129 13.03 -12.30 -14.22
C VAL A 129 13.87 -12.00 -15.45
N GLN A 130 14.42 -10.80 -15.53
CA GLN A 130 15.33 -10.44 -16.61
C GLN A 130 16.67 -11.17 -16.46
N PRO A 131 17.34 -11.49 -17.59
CA PRO A 131 18.63 -12.18 -17.57
C PRO A 131 19.66 -11.47 -16.70
N SER A 132 20.63 -12.24 -16.20
CA SER A 132 21.77 -11.71 -15.44
C SER A 132 22.56 -10.69 -16.26
N GLY A 133 23.13 -9.69 -15.58
CA GLY A 133 23.89 -8.60 -16.23
C GLY A 133 23.70 -7.24 -15.56
N TRP A 134 22.67 -7.09 -14.74
CA TRP A 134 22.33 -5.85 -14.04
C TRP A 134 23.18 -5.53 -12.80
N GLY A 135 23.96 -6.52 -12.32
CA GLY A 135 24.72 -6.40 -11.08
C GLY A 135 23.86 -6.51 -9.82
N ALA A 136 24.48 -6.27 -8.66
CA ALA A 136 23.75 -6.12 -7.42
C ALA A 136 22.95 -4.80 -7.44
N PRO A 137 21.73 -4.77 -6.88
CA PRO A 137 21.00 -3.52 -6.77
C PRO A 137 21.78 -2.50 -5.94
N GLY A 138 21.53 -1.22 -6.20
CA GLY A 138 22.09 -0.13 -5.40
C GLY A 138 21.61 -0.16 -3.94
N PRO A 139 22.08 0.77 -3.10
CA PRO A 139 21.68 0.84 -1.70
C PRO A 139 20.15 0.98 -1.55
N GLY A 140 19.60 0.38 -0.50
CA GLY A 140 18.17 0.48 -0.16
C GLY A 140 17.24 -0.49 -0.89
N ILE A 141 17.75 -1.27 -1.85
CA ILE A 141 17.04 -2.40 -2.43
C ILE A 141 17.77 -3.68 -2.04
N SER A 142 17.07 -4.64 -1.44
CA SER A 142 17.63 -5.93 -1.06
C SER A 142 18.25 -6.67 -2.26
N PRO A 143 19.42 -7.33 -2.10
CA PRO A 143 20.03 -8.16 -3.15
C PRO A 143 19.19 -9.39 -3.51
N ASN A 144 18.15 -9.71 -2.73
CA ASN A 144 17.20 -10.77 -3.02
C ASN A 144 16.04 -10.32 -3.92
N ALA A 145 15.94 -9.04 -4.25
CA ALA A 145 14.94 -8.53 -5.18
C ALA A 145 15.27 -8.97 -6.62
N SER A 146 14.24 -9.26 -7.41
CA SER A 146 14.37 -9.68 -8.79
C SER A 146 14.16 -8.51 -9.74
N TYR A 147 15.00 -8.42 -10.78
CA TYR A 147 14.78 -7.54 -11.93
C TYR A 147 13.63 -8.12 -12.76
N LEU A 148 12.49 -7.45 -12.81
CA LEU A 148 11.29 -7.92 -13.49
C LEU A 148 11.08 -7.21 -14.82
N TRP A 149 10.48 -7.91 -15.77
CA TRP A 149 9.80 -7.29 -16.92
C TRP A 149 8.62 -8.12 -17.40
N HIS A 150 7.85 -7.56 -18.33
CA HIS A 150 6.81 -8.27 -19.04
C HIS A 150 7.41 -9.30 -20.03
N PRO A 151 6.84 -10.53 -20.14
CA PRO A 151 7.39 -11.59 -21.00
C PRO A 151 7.56 -11.23 -22.48
N GLN A 152 6.63 -10.41 -23.01
CA GLN A 152 6.66 -9.95 -24.41
C GLN A 152 7.58 -8.75 -24.63
N GLN A 153 8.28 -8.27 -23.60
CA GLN A 153 9.30 -7.24 -23.73
C GLN A 153 8.80 -5.92 -24.40
N PRO A 154 7.65 -5.36 -23.97
CA PRO A 154 7.14 -4.09 -24.45
C PRO A 154 8.02 -2.92 -24.01
N THR A 155 7.86 -1.77 -24.66
CA THR A 155 8.50 -0.50 -24.28
C THR A 155 7.90 0.11 -23.01
N ILE A 156 6.66 -0.22 -22.66
CA ILE A 156 6.02 0.20 -21.41
C ILE A 156 5.44 -1.03 -20.73
N ALA A 157 5.74 -1.17 -19.44
CA ALA A 157 5.23 -2.24 -18.59
C ALA A 157 4.44 -1.65 -17.41
N TYR A 158 3.23 -2.16 -17.22
CA TYR A 158 2.29 -1.73 -16.20
C TYR A 158 2.27 -2.78 -15.08
N PHE A 159 3.09 -2.59 -14.05
CA PHE A 159 3.16 -3.48 -12.90
C PHE A 159 2.12 -3.12 -11.85
N SER A 160 1.56 -4.13 -11.19
CA SER A 160 0.61 -3.94 -10.10
C SER A 160 0.71 -5.04 -9.05
N THR A 161 0.54 -4.65 -7.79
CA THR A 161 0.34 -5.54 -6.64
C THR A 161 -0.65 -4.92 -5.64
N PRO A 162 -1.59 -5.69 -5.08
CA PRO A 162 -2.51 -5.18 -4.08
C PRO A 162 -1.85 -5.00 -2.71
N ILE A 163 -2.35 -4.01 -1.97
CA ILE A 163 -2.09 -3.78 -0.55
C ILE A 163 -3.44 -3.85 0.15
N THR A 164 -3.53 -4.64 1.22
CA THR A 164 -4.72 -4.69 2.07
C THR A 164 -4.44 -3.95 3.35
N VAL A 165 -5.29 -2.99 3.70
CA VAL A 165 -5.27 -2.29 5.00
C VAL A 165 -6.54 -2.67 5.75
N VAL A 166 -6.41 -3.29 6.92
CA VAL A 166 -7.55 -3.65 7.77
C VAL A 166 -7.89 -2.51 8.73
N PRO A 167 -9.15 -2.38 9.16
CA PRO A 167 -9.49 -1.45 10.23
C PRO A 167 -8.71 -1.79 11.49
N ALA A 168 -8.07 -0.78 12.10
CA ALA A 168 -7.46 -0.94 13.42
C ALA A 168 -8.52 -1.47 14.40
N PRO A 169 -8.19 -2.42 15.29
CA PRO A 169 -9.13 -2.96 16.26
C PRO A 169 -9.77 -1.83 17.08
N GLY A 170 -11.02 -1.51 16.80
CA GLY A 170 -11.76 -0.51 17.57
C GLY A 170 -11.88 -0.99 19.01
N TYR A 171 -11.29 -0.27 19.96
CA TYR A 171 -11.46 -0.53 21.39
C TYR A 171 -12.90 -0.17 21.84
N LEU A 172 -13.91 -0.90 21.35
CA LEU A 172 -15.30 -0.81 21.83
C LEU A 172 -15.49 -1.43 23.23
N ALA A 173 -14.43 -1.93 23.86
CA ALA A 173 -14.48 -2.57 25.17
C ALA A 173 -14.65 -1.59 26.36
N ALA A 174 -14.44 -0.29 26.19
CA ALA A 174 -14.51 0.67 27.30
C ALA A 174 -15.94 1.16 27.63
N GLY A 175 -16.91 1.01 26.72
CA GLY A 175 -18.28 1.52 26.91
C GLY A 175 -19.17 0.66 27.82
N LEU A 176 -18.92 -0.66 27.88
CA LEU A 176 -19.78 -1.59 28.62
C LEU A 176 -19.44 -1.69 30.12
N LEU A 177 -18.21 -1.37 30.52
CA LEU A 177 -17.80 -1.31 31.94
C LEU A 177 -18.26 -0.03 32.66
N GLY A 178 -18.49 1.07 31.92
CA GLY A 178 -19.05 2.31 32.46
C GLY A 178 -20.51 2.18 32.90
N LEU A 179 -21.33 1.43 32.15
CA LEU A 179 -22.75 1.24 32.47
C LEU A 179 -22.98 0.31 33.69
N ALA A 180 -22.10 -0.67 33.91
CA ALA A 180 -22.20 -1.56 35.06
C ALA A 180 -21.88 -0.88 36.40
N THR A 181 -21.04 0.16 36.40
CA THR A 181 -20.70 0.91 37.63
C THR A 181 -21.75 1.96 37.99
N LEU A 182 -22.41 2.60 37.01
CA LEU A 182 -23.52 3.51 37.26
C LEU A 182 -24.81 2.81 37.72
N ALA A 183 -25.13 1.63 37.18
CA ALA A 183 -26.30 0.85 37.64
C ALA A 183 -26.16 0.32 39.08
N ARG A 184 -24.92 0.16 39.59
CA ARG A 184 -24.66 -0.28 40.96
C ARG A 184 -24.72 0.85 41.99
N ARG A 185 -24.54 2.10 41.56
CA ARG A 185 -24.57 3.27 42.45
C ARG A 185 -25.97 3.85 42.65
N SER A 186 -26.93 3.58 41.76
CA SER A 186 -28.32 4.03 41.90
C SER A 186 -29.23 3.05 42.68
N ARG A 187 -28.67 2.00 43.28
CA ARG A 187 -29.41 0.98 44.07
C ARG A 187 -28.97 0.91 45.55
N ARG A 188 -28.37 1.97 46.09
CA ARG A 188 -28.10 2.11 47.53
C ARG A 188 -28.72 3.39 48.06
#